data_AF-A0A1V4HCP5-F1
#
_entry.id   AF-A0A1V4HCP5-F1
#
_cell.length_a   1.000
_cell.length_b   1.000
_cell.length_c   1.000
_cell.angle_alpha   90.00
_cell.angle_beta   90.00
_cell.angle_gamma   90.00
#
_symmetry.space_group_name_H-M   'P 1'
#
loop_
_entity.id
_entity.type
_entity.pdbx_description
1 polymer ?
#
loop_
_entity_poly.entity_id
_entity_poly.type
_entity_poly.pdbx_seq_one_letter_code
_entity_poly.pdbx_strand_id
1 'polypeptide(L)'
;MNSPLPAPTRRFNLPLWLNVFGLAALFGSIELIFFYPIILLVHLYVSEVQLWATCLQLWLCFVLGSYLGYLKWLNRILYELAFSALAGAITAVLLQGTSWHSWVCAAFGILLAYRGIHFTKDGWQGIFSMTIVVIAGVFYFIGVPVMSRLELFMPFMKSLNLLGFCSLVIFFIAINRIHLLNATLANTQQTAASSLSGTVKRSSRIWLITFIFLIVIVAYFQSIQQAISTFFRSALVWLLQLSQSDSPPDVPEPSPSIQPPQLPPPAAADEPSWLSIFLHYAQIIIGYVLVIALVLFVLYLLLSKVAPALMALLRRLMNRSMSSYQSGDSEGFTDEKEALLAWKELPRLWWQQAMQRRVKEKAPAKWSQLPSNRAKIRFLYRLVMGQAALNGYTYNNALTPNETEQDLRRIDQLPDQTVHAVTSAYNEVRYGNTELSDQELEQVLQTLDSRTRNQIK
;
A
#
# COMPACT_ATOMS: atom_id res chain seq x y z
N MET A 1 -16.40 37.56 36.77
CA MET A 1 -17.34 37.93 35.68
C MET A 1 -16.64 37.53 34.38
N ASN A 2 -16.74 36.24 34.04
CA ASN A 2 -15.97 35.65 32.93
C ASN A 2 -16.79 35.76 31.65
N SER A 3 -16.37 36.64 30.75
CA SER A 3 -16.88 36.71 29.39
C SER A 3 -16.49 35.44 28.62
N PRO A 4 -17.41 34.82 27.86
CA PRO A 4 -17.08 33.67 27.03
C PRO A 4 -16.29 34.13 25.80
N LEU A 5 -15.20 33.43 25.51
CA LEU A 5 -14.42 33.57 24.28
C LEU A 5 -15.34 33.31 23.06
N PRO A 6 -15.29 34.15 22.01
CA PRO A 6 -16.13 33.96 20.84
C PRO A 6 -15.69 32.74 20.03
N ALA A 7 -16.68 31.93 19.62
CA ALA A 7 -16.46 30.80 18.72
C ALA A 7 -15.88 31.27 17.38
N PRO A 8 -14.92 30.55 16.77
CA PRO A 8 -14.36 30.95 15.49
C PRO A 8 -15.39 30.75 14.38
N THR A 9 -15.99 31.86 13.94
CA THR A 9 -16.75 31.93 12.69
C THR A 9 -15.82 31.64 11.52
N ARG A 10 -15.86 30.40 11.02
CA ARG A 10 -15.04 29.94 9.89
C ARG A 10 -15.59 30.57 8.60
N ARG A 11 -14.95 31.65 8.15
CA ARG A 11 -15.19 32.25 6.82
C ARG A 11 -14.99 31.17 5.73
N PHE A 12 -15.77 31.30 4.65
CA PHE A 12 -15.76 30.46 3.47
C PHE A 12 -14.38 30.50 2.78
N ASN A 13 -13.44 29.67 3.22
CA ASN A 13 -12.09 29.62 2.68
C ASN A 13 -12.06 28.74 1.41
N LEU A 14 -12.26 29.37 0.26
CA LEU A 14 -12.03 28.80 -1.09
C LEU A 14 -10.74 27.96 -1.24
N PRO A 15 -9.57 28.35 -0.71
CA PRO A 15 -8.36 27.54 -0.85
C PRO A 15 -8.43 26.22 -0.09
N LEU A 16 -9.22 26.14 0.98
CA LEU A 16 -9.39 24.91 1.75
C LEU A 16 -10.25 23.91 0.97
N TRP A 17 -11.30 24.38 0.29
CA TRP A 17 -12.16 23.55 -0.55
C TRP A 17 -11.45 23.02 -1.80
N LEU A 18 -10.57 23.81 -2.42
CA LEU A 18 -9.73 23.37 -3.54
C LEU A 18 -8.76 22.25 -3.14
N ASN A 19 -8.13 22.37 -1.96
CA ASN A 19 -7.26 21.32 -1.45
C ASN A 19 -8.03 20.04 -1.11
N VAL A 20 -9.23 20.18 -0.53
CA VAL A 20 -10.12 19.05 -0.25
C VAL A 20 -10.54 18.36 -1.53
N PHE A 21 -10.96 19.12 -2.54
CA PHE A 21 -11.32 18.58 -3.85
C PHE A 21 -10.14 17.84 -4.49
N GLY A 22 -8.95 18.45 -4.50
CA GLY A 22 -7.76 17.83 -5.08
C GLY A 22 -7.40 16.52 -4.40
N LEU A 23 -7.49 16.47 -3.07
CA LEU A 23 -7.27 15.23 -2.30
C LEU A 23 -8.35 14.20 -2.59
N ALA A 24 -9.63 14.58 -2.53
CA ALA A 24 -10.75 13.67 -2.82
C ALA A 24 -10.69 13.09 -4.24
N ALA A 25 -10.37 13.93 -5.22
CA ALA A 25 -10.17 13.53 -6.61
C ALA A 25 -9.02 12.53 -6.77
N LEU A 26 -7.89 12.79 -6.12
CA LEU A 26 -6.73 11.91 -6.13
C LEU A 26 -7.08 10.54 -5.51
N PHE A 27 -7.76 10.54 -4.37
CA PHE A 27 -8.13 9.31 -3.69
C PHE A 27 -9.21 8.53 -4.43
N GLY A 28 -10.19 9.21 -5.02
CA GLY A 28 -11.16 8.57 -5.91
C GLY A 28 -10.48 7.91 -7.11
N SER A 29 -9.45 8.55 -7.68
CA SER A 29 -8.66 7.95 -8.74
C SER A 29 -7.86 6.72 -8.27
N ILE A 30 -7.27 6.77 -7.08
CA ILE A 30 -6.57 5.61 -6.49
C ILE A 30 -7.53 4.45 -6.23
N GLU A 31 -8.71 4.74 -5.69
CA GLU A 31 -9.77 3.76 -5.45
C GLU A 31 -10.18 3.07 -6.76
N LEU A 32 -10.41 3.86 -7.81
CA LEU A 32 -10.70 3.34 -9.15
C LEU A 32 -9.55 2.48 -9.68
N ILE A 33 -8.30 2.90 -9.51
CA ILE A 33 -7.14 2.10 -9.90
C ILE A 33 -7.15 0.75 -9.18
N PHE A 34 -7.37 0.71 -7.87
CA PHE A 34 -7.34 -0.57 -7.14
C PHE A 34 -8.49 -1.52 -7.52
N PHE A 35 -9.68 -0.99 -7.75
CA PHE A 35 -10.87 -1.81 -8.04
C PHE A 35 -11.18 -1.95 -9.53
N TYR A 36 -10.36 -1.39 -10.43
CA TYR A 36 -10.59 -1.41 -11.87
C TYR A 36 -10.87 -2.81 -12.45
N PRO A 37 -10.15 -3.90 -12.09
CA PRO A 37 -10.43 -5.22 -12.65
C PRO A 37 -11.84 -5.71 -12.29
N ILE A 38 -12.30 -5.42 -11.07
CA ILE A 38 -13.63 -5.80 -10.60
C ILE A 38 -14.70 -4.94 -11.29
N ILE A 39 -14.47 -3.63 -11.38
CA ILE A 39 -15.37 -2.71 -12.08
C ILE A 39 -15.52 -3.13 -13.53
N LEU A 40 -14.42 -3.48 -14.20
CA LEU A 40 -14.42 -3.89 -15.60
C LEU A 40 -15.12 -5.23 -15.81
N LEU A 41 -14.91 -6.19 -14.91
CA LEU A 41 -15.64 -7.46 -14.92
C LEU A 41 -17.15 -7.22 -14.81
N VAL A 42 -17.59 -6.48 -13.78
CA VAL A 42 -19.02 -6.19 -13.59
C VAL A 42 -19.57 -5.43 -14.79
N HIS A 43 -18.84 -4.44 -15.28
CA HIS A 43 -19.27 -3.62 -16.41
C HIS A 43 -19.49 -4.47 -17.67
N LEU A 44 -18.59 -5.41 -18.01
CA LEU A 44 -18.74 -6.23 -19.21
C LEU A 44 -19.89 -7.23 -19.15
N TYR A 45 -20.24 -7.74 -17.96
CA TYR A 45 -21.34 -8.71 -17.81
C TYR A 45 -22.70 -8.05 -17.57
N VAL A 46 -22.69 -6.83 -17.05
CA VAL A 46 -23.91 -6.13 -16.63
C VAL A 46 -24.19 -4.98 -17.56
N SER A 47 -23.25 -4.08 -17.84
CA SER A 47 -23.57 -2.80 -18.48
C SER A 47 -23.37 -2.82 -20.00
N GLU A 48 -24.34 -2.27 -20.72
CA GLU A 48 -24.23 -1.94 -22.15
C GLU A 48 -23.74 -0.49 -22.38
N VAL A 49 -23.59 0.27 -21.29
CA VAL A 49 -23.12 1.67 -21.35
C VAL A 49 -21.62 1.69 -21.60
N GLN A 50 -21.07 2.82 -22.06
CA GLN A 50 -19.63 2.96 -22.22
C GLN A 50 -18.89 2.97 -20.86
N LEU A 51 -17.79 2.23 -20.78
CA LEU A 51 -16.98 2.06 -19.55
C LEU A 51 -16.57 3.39 -18.91
N TRP A 52 -16.24 4.41 -19.73
CA TRP A 52 -15.81 5.71 -19.22
C TRP A 52 -16.91 6.38 -18.36
N ALA A 53 -18.18 6.21 -18.71
CA ALA A 53 -19.31 6.77 -17.97
C ALA A 53 -19.49 6.06 -16.61
N THR A 54 -19.26 4.74 -16.57
CA THR A 54 -19.24 3.98 -15.31
C THR A 54 -18.10 4.45 -14.41
N CYS A 55 -16.88 4.59 -14.94
CA CYS A 55 -15.75 5.11 -14.17
C CYS A 55 -16.00 6.53 -13.67
N LEU A 56 -16.56 7.42 -14.51
CA LEU A 56 -16.89 8.79 -14.13
C LEU A 56 -17.95 8.84 -13.03
N GLN A 57 -18.99 8.01 -13.12
CA GLN A 57 -20.02 7.92 -12.09
C GLN A 57 -19.42 7.52 -10.74
N LEU A 58 -18.63 6.45 -10.73
CA LEU A 58 -18.00 5.92 -9.52
C LEU A 58 -17.04 6.96 -8.90
N TRP A 59 -16.28 7.66 -9.74
CA TRP A 59 -15.43 8.78 -9.32
C TRP A 59 -16.24 9.91 -8.68
N LEU A 60 -17.33 10.34 -9.33
CA LEU A 60 -18.20 11.40 -8.82
C LEU A 60 -18.88 10.99 -7.51
N CYS A 61 -19.32 9.74 -7.37
CA CYS A 61 -19.90 9.23 -6.13
C CYS A 61 -18.92 9.36 -4.96
N PHE A 62 -17.67 8.98 -5.17
CA PHE A 62 -16.63 9.11 -4.15
C PHE A 62 -16.38 10.57 -3.76
N VAL A 63 -16.24 11.46 -4.75
CA VAL A 63 -16.01 12.89 -4.52
C VAL A 63 -17.21 13.53 -3.79
N LEU A 64 -18.44 13.25 -4.22
CA LEU A 64 -19.65 13.72 -3.55
C LEU A 64 -19.75 13.21 -2.11
N GLY A 65 -19.44 11.92 -1.89
CA GLY A 65 -19.34 11.33 -0.56
C GLY A 65 -18.35 12.07 0.34
N SER A 66 -17.18 12.42 -0.19
CA SER A 66 -16.17 13.18 0.55
C SER A 66 -16.65 14.57 0.97
N TYR A 67 -17.43 15.24 0.13
CA TYR A 67 -18.03 16.53 0.51
C TYR A 67 -19.09 16.39 1.59
N LEU A 68 -19.93 15.37 1.49
CA LEU A 68 -20.94 15.05 2.49
C LEU A 68 -20.31 14.75 3.86
N GLY A 69 -19.12 14.12 3.88
CA GLY A 69 -18.37 13.83 5.09
C GLY A 69 -17.82 15.05 5.85
N TYR A 70 -17.81 16.26 5.25
CA TYR A 70 -17.48 17.50 5.98
C TYR A 70 -18.66 18.08 6.77
N LEU A 71 -19.88 17.63 6.49
CA LEU A 71 -21.08 18.11 7.17
C LEU A 71 -21.16 17.46 8.55
N LYS A 72 -20.89 18.24 9.61
CA LYS A 72 -20.87 17.77 11.00
C LYS A 72 -22.20 17.17 11.49
N TRP A 73 -23.32 17.52 10.87
CA TRP A 73 -24.64 16.97 11.20
C TRP A 73 -24.82 15.53 10.68
N LEU A 74 -24.00 15.12 9.70
CA LEU A 74 -24.01 13.80 9.09
C LEU A 74 -23.18 12.79 9.90
N ASN A 75 -23.45 12.72 11.21
CA ASN A 75 -22.76 11.82 12.14
C ASN A 75 -23.63 10.64 12.60
N ARG A 76 -24.88 10.57 12.12
CA ARG A 76 -25.75 9.42 12.34
C ARG A 76 -25.68 8.51 11.12
N ILE A 77 -25.42 7.23 11.38
CA ILE A 77 -25.24 6.19 10.35
C ILE A 77 -26.40 6.15 9.34
N LEU A 78 -27.64 6.39 9.80
CA LEU A 78 -28.82 6.41 8.94
C LEU A 78 -28.81 7.57 7.92
N TYR A 79 -28.37 8.76 8.33
CA TYR A 79 -28.25 9.88 7.40
C TYR A 79 -27.10 9.64 6.41
N GLU A 80 -25.99 9.06 6.85
CA GLU A 80 -24.86 8.72 5.97
C GLU A 80 -25.28 7.71 4.89
N LEU A 81 -26.02 6.67 5.27
CA LEU A 81 -26.58 5.70 4.33
C LEU A 81 -27.63 6.31 3.41
N ALA A 82 -28.51 7.19 3.91
CA ALA A 82 -29.53 7.84 3.09
C ALA A 82 -28.91 8.79 2.05
N PHE A 83 -27.92 9.60 2.43
CA PHE A 83 -27.26 10.52 1.51
C PHE A 83 -26.34 9.80 0.51
N SER A 84 -25.69 8.70 0.92
CA SER A 84 -24.96 7.85 -0.03
C SER A 84 -25.89 7.12 -1.01
N ALA A 85 -27.05 6.63 -0.53
CA ALA A 85 -28.13 6.10 -1.37
C ALA A 85 -28.59 7.12 -2.41
N LEU A 86 -28.85 8.35 -1.98
CA LEU A 86 -29.29 9.44 -2.85
C LEU A 86 -28.21 9.82 -3.87
N ALA A 87 -26.95 9.96 -3.45
CA ALA A 87 -25.84 10.29 -4.34
C ALA A 87 -25.60 9.18 -5.39
N GLY A 88 -25.62 7.91 -4.98
CA GLY A 88 -25.48 6.76 -5.88
C GLY A 88 -26.64 6.67 -6.88
N ALA A 89 -27.88 6.84 -6.43
CA ALA A 89 -29.05 6.78 -7.31
C ALA A 89 -29.11 7.95 -8.30
N ILE A 90 -28.88 9.19 -7.84
CA ILE A 90 -28.91 10.38 -8.71
C ILE A 90 -27.84 10.27 -9.80
N THR A 91 -26.60 9.92 -9.43
CA THR A 91 -25.52 9.81 -10.41
C THR A 91 -25.71 8.65 -11.38
N ALA A 92 -26.27 7.52 -10.93
CA ALA A 92 -26.62 6.40 -11.79
C ALA A 92 -27.70 6.76 -12.81
N VAL A 93 -28.79 7.41 -12.37
CA VAL A 93 -29.88 7.82 -13.27
C VAL A 93 -29.41 8.88 -14.27
N LEU A 94 -28.59 9.84 -13.84
CA LEU A 94 -28.09 10.90 -14.72
C LEU A 94 -27.12 10.40 -15.79
N LEU A 95 -26.24 9.44 -15.48
CA LEU A 95 -25.20 8.98 -16.39
C LEU A 95 -25.54 7.69 -17.15
N GLN A 96 -26.40 6.85 -16.59
CA GLN A 96 -26.74 5.53 -17.14
C GLN A 96 -28.23 5.36 -17.46
N GLY A 97 -29.08 6.32 -17.08
CA GLY A 97 -30.53 6.24 -17.27
C GLY A 97 -31.22 5.29 -16.29
N THR A 98 -32.39 4.79 -16.66
CA THR A 98 -33.30 3.99 -15.81
C THR A 98 -33.27 2.49 -16.12
N SER A 99 -32.17 1.99 -16.68
CA SER A 99 -31.99 0.57 -17.00
C SER A 99 -31.69 -0.29 -15.77
N TRP A 100 -31.87 -1.60 -15.85
CA TRP A 100 -31.52 -2.54 -14.76
C TRP A 100 -30.07 -2.37 -14.28
N HIS A 101 -29.14 -2.12 -15.22
CA HIS A 101 -27.73 -1.90 -14.96
C HIS A 101 -27.44 -0.66 -14.10
N SER A 102 -28.31 0.35 -14.18
CA SER A 102 -28.25 1.55 -13.37
C SER A 102 -28.42 1.23 -11.88
N TRP A 103 -29.25 0.25 -11.52
CA TRP A 103 -29.41 -0.19 -10.12
C TRP A 103 -28.15 -0.86 -9.57
N VAL A 104 -27.48 -1.68 -10.39
CA VAL A 104 -26.21 -2.31 -10.01
C VAL A 104 -25.12 -1.24 -9.83
N CYS A 105 -25.01 -0.29 -10.77
CA CYS A 105 -24.05 0.80 -10.67
C CYS A 105 -24.39 1.76 -9.53
N ALA A 106 -25.68 1.99 -9.23
CA ALA A 106 -26.12 2.72 -8.06
C ALA A 106 -25.62 2.03 -6.79
N ALA A 107 -25.78 0.71 -6.64
CA ALA A 107 -25.28 -0.04 -5.48
C ALA A 107 -23.76 0.15 -5.27
N PHE A 108 -22.95 0.07 -6.33
CA PHE A 108 -21.52 0.39 -6.25
C PHE A 108 -21.26 1.87 -5.91
N GLY A 109 -22.05 2.78 -6.48
CA GLY A 109 -22.01 4.21 -6.18
C GLY A 109 -22.31 4.52 -4.71
N ILE A 110 -23.25 3.81 -4.09
CA ILE A 110 -23.57 3.92 -2.66
C ILE A 110 -22.37 3.52 -1.81
N LEU A 111 -21.73 2.39 -2.11
CA LEU A 111 -20.54 1.93 -1.40
C LEU A 111 -19.39 2.94 -1.51
N LEU A 112 -19.16 3.51 -2.70
CA LEU A 112 -18.12 4.51 -2.92
C LEU A 112 -18.44 5.85 -2.25
N ALA A 113 -19.69 6.29 -2.28
CA ALA A 113 -20.12 7.50 -1.58
C ALA A 113 -19.97 7.34 -0.06
N TYR A 114 -20.34 6.18 0.48
CA TYR A 114 -20.13 5.85 1.89
C TYR A 114 -18.64 5.85 2.27
N ARG A 115 -17.78 5.24 1.43
CA ARG A 115 -16.32 5.29 1.62
C ARG A 115 -15.79 6.72 1.51
N GLY A 116 -16.32 7.54 0.60
CA GLY A 116 -16.02 8.96 0.51
C GLY A 116 -16.35 9.72 1.80
N ILE A 117 -17.48 9.44 2.45
CA ILE A 117 -17.83 10.07 3.74
C ILE A 117 -16.83 9.67 4.83
N HIS A 118 -16.45 8.39 4.90
CA HIS A 118 -15.46 7.92 5.87
C HIS A 118 -14.05 8.45 5.61
N PHE A 119 -13.76 8.95 4.40
CA PHE A 119 -12.44 9.46 4.06
C PHE A 119 -12.11 10.71 4.88
N THR A 120 -13.10 11.57 5.06
CA THR A 120 -12.93 12.80 5.83
C THR A 120 -12.93 12.54 7.34
N LYS A 121 -13.55 11.45 7.79
CA LYS A 121 -13.65 11.08 9.21
C LYS A 121 -12.44 10.29 9.71
N ASP A 122 -12.07 9.23 9.00
CA ASP A 122 -11.07 8.26 9.44
C ASP A 122 -9.69 8.51 8.79
N GLY A 123 -9.63 9.32 7.74
CA GLY A 123 -8.41 9.63 7.00
C GLY A 123 -7.86 8.44 6.18
N TRP A 124 -6.70 8.64 5.56
CA TRP A 124 -6.09 7.68 4.62
C TRP A 124 -5.90 6.27 5.19
N GLN A 125 -5.49 6.15 6.45
CA GLN A 125 -5.19 4.85 7.06
C GLN A 125 -6.45 4.05 7.44
N GLY A 126 -7.58 4.73 7.68
CA GLY A 126 -8.85 4.06 7.92
C GLY A 126 -9.41 3.41 6.65
N ILE A 127 -9.31 4.09 5.51
CA ILE A 127 -9.87 3.61 4.23
C ILE A 127 -8.99 2.60 3.52
N PHE A 128 -7.70 2.91 3.42
CA PHE A 128 -6.72 2.05 2.74
C PHE A 128 -5.94 1.26 3.79
N SER A 129 -6.66 0.39 4.48
CA SER A 129 -6.03 -0.65 5.30
C SER A 129 -5.15 -1.52 4.41
N MET A 130 -4.01 -1.97 4.94
CA MET A 130 -3.06 -2.83 4.23
C MET A 130 -3.73 -4.07 3.63
N THR A 131 -4.75 -4.59 4.30
CA THR A 131 -5.56 -5.72 3.84
C THR A 131 -6.22 -5.43 2.48
N ILE A 132 -6.80 -4.24 2.29
CA ILE A 132 -7.48 -3.87 1.04
C ILE A 132 -6.49 -3.76 -0.11
N VAL A 133 -5.32 -3.16 0.15
CA VAL A 133 -4.29 -3.00 -0.89
C VAL A 133 -3.71 -4.36 -1.30
N VAL A 134 -3.51 -5.28 -0.34
CA VAL A 134 -3.08 -6.65 -0.63
C VAL A 134 -4.15 -7.40 -1.42
N ILE A 135 -5.42 -7.32 -1.02
CA ILE A 135 -6.53 -7.96 -1.74
C ILE A 135 -6.60 -7.43 -3.18
N ALA A 136 -6.56 -6.10 -3.39
CA ALA A 136 -6.54 -5.50 -4.72
C ALA A 136 -5.33 -5.98 -5.53
N GLY A 137 -4.14 -6.05 -4.91
CA GLY A 137 -2.93 -6.58 -5.54
C GLY A 137 -3.06 -8.04 -5.97
N VAL A 138 -3.69 -8.89 -5.15
CA VAL A 138 -3.98 -10.30 -5.50
C VAL A 138 -4.96 -10.39 -6.66
N PHE A 139 -6.00 -9.56 -6.68
CA PHE A 139 -6.93 -9.47 -7.81
C PHE A 139 -6.22 -9.05 -9.10
N TYR A 140 -5.28 -8.12 -9.04
CA TYR A 140 -4.47 -7.76 -10.19
C TYR A 140 -3.55 -8.91 -10.64
N PHE A 141 -2.85 -9.54 -9.69
CA PHE A 141 -1.86 -10.58 -9.98
C PHE A 141 -2.47 -11.87 -10.53
N ILE A 142 -3.63 -12.28 -10.01
CA ILE A 142 -4.32 -13.51 -10.43
C ILE A 142 -5.39 -13.20 -11.48
N GLY A 143 -6.18 -12.14 -11.26
CA GLY A 143 -7.33 -11.83 -12.11
C GLY A 143 -6.95 -11.38 -13.50
N VAL A 144 -5.92 -10.53 -13.67
CA VAL A 144 -5.55 -10.03 -15.01
C VAL A 144 -5.05 -11.15 -15.93
N PRO A 145 -4.18 -12.09 -15.50
CA PRO A 145 -3.80 -13.24 -16.32
C PRO A 145 -4.96 -14.19 -16.67
N VAL A 146 -5.98 -14.29 -15.80
CA VAL A 146 -7.19 -15.07 -16.10
C VAL A 146 -8.06 -14.32 -17.13
N MET A 147 -8.25 -13.02 -16.94
CA MET A 147 -8.99 -12.16 -17.87
C MET A 147 -8.34 -12.11 -19.25
N SER A 148 -7.00 -12.17 -19.35
CA SER A 148 -6.31 -12.15 -20.65
C SER A 148 -6.55 -13.38 -21.51
N ARG A 149 -7.08 -14.46 -20.93
CA ARG A 149 -7.49 -15.68 -21.67
C ARG A 149 -8.86 -15.54 -22.33
N LEU A 150 -9.65 -14.53 -21.94
CA LEU A 150 -11.00 -14.31 -22.43
C LEU A 150 -10.96 -13.22 -23.51
N GLU A 151 -11.50 -13.53 -24.69
CA GLU A 151 -11.49 -12.62 -25.85
C GLU A 151 -12.20 -11.29 -25.55
N LEU A 152 -13.23 -11.31 -24.69
CA LEU A 152 -13.99 -10.14 -24.25
C LEU A 152 -13.12 -9.05 -23.60
N PHE A 153 -11.98 -9.41 -23.00
CA PHE A 153 -11.13 -8.47 -22.26
C PHE A 153 -9.93 -7.97 -23.08
N MET A 154 -9.66 -8.55 -24.25
CA MET A 154 -8.58 -8.14 -25.16
C MET A 154 -8.49 -6.62 -25.41
N PRO A 155 -9.59 -5.89 -25.71
CA PRO A 155 -9.51 -4.45 -25.96
C PRO A 155 -9.08 -3.64 -24.72
N PHE A 156 -9.30 -4.18 -23.52
CA PHE A 156 -8.98 -3.52 -22.24
C PHE A 156 -7.66 -4.00 -21.62
N MET A 157 -6.94 -4.92 -22.26
CA MET A 157 -5.67 -5.42 -21.72
C MET A 157 -4.62 -4.32 -21.52
N LYS A 158 -4.58 -3.34 -22.43
CA LYS A 158 -3.67 -2.19 -22.31
C LYS A 158 -3.96 -1.35 -21.06
N SER A 159 -5.23 -1.05 -20.80
CA SER A 159 -5.63 -0.28 -19.61
C SER A 159 -5.45 -1.10 -18.33
N LEU A 160 -5.80 -2.38 -18.33
CA LEU A 160 -5.59 -3.27 -17.19
C LEU A 160 -4.11 -3.38 -16.79
N ASN A 161 -3.21 -3.54 -17.75
CA ASN A 161 -1.77 -3.61 -17.46
C ASN A 161 -1.22 -2.27 -16.97
N LEU A 162 -1.65 -1.14 -17.57
CA LEU A 162 -1.22 0.19 -17.14
C LEU A 162 -1.70 0.52 -15.73
N LEU A 163 -2.99 0.29 -15.44
CA LEU A 163 -3.57 0.54 -14.11
C LEU A 163 -3.03 -0.46 -13.08
N GLY A 164 -2.78 -1.70 -13.48
CA GLY A 164 -2.10 -2.71 -12.66
C GLY A 164 -0.70 -2.25 -12.26
N PHE A 165 0.09 -1.74 -13.22
CA PHE A 165 1.39 -1.15 -12.93
C PHE A 165 1.31 0.06 -12.00
N CYS A 166 0.36 0.98 -12.23
CA CYS A 166 0.12 2.11 -11.32
C CYS A 166 -0.24 1.64 -9.91
N SER A 167 -1.11 0.63 -9.79
CA SER A 167 -1.52 0.06 -8.51
C SER A 167 -0.33 -0.52 -7.73
N LEU A 168 0.60 -1.19 -8.43
CA LEU A 168 1.83 -1.74 -7.88
C LEU A 168 2.76 -0.64 -7.35
N VAL A 169 2.94 0.44 -8.11
CA VAL A 169 3.71 1.62 -7.66
C VAL A 169 3.09 2.22 -6.39
N ILE A 170 1.77 2.40 -6.35
CA ILE A 170 1.06 2.93 -5.17
C ILE A 170 1.22 1.97 -3.98
N PHE A 171 1.14 0.66 -4.19
CA PHE A 171 1.35 -0.35 -3.16
C PHE A 171 2.75 -0.25 -2.53
N PHE A 172 3.80 -0.11 -3.33
CA PHE A 172 5.15 0.07 -2.79
C PHE A 172 5.33 1.38 -2.02
N ILE A 173 4.70 2.47 -2.48
CA ILE A 173 4.65 3.73 -1.73
C ILE A 173 3.94 3.54 -0.39
N ALA A 174 2.79 2.85 -0.38
CA ALA A 174 2.02 2.58 0.82
C ALA A 174 2.81 1.72 1.82
N ILE A 175 3.43 0.63 1.36
CA ILE A 175 4.26 -0.26 2.16
C ILE A 175 5.45 0.47 2.77
N ASN A 176 6.18 1.24 1.96
CA ASN A 176 7.35 1.98 2.45
C ASN A 176 6.95 3.01 3.52
N ARG A 177 5.81 3.69 3.32
CA ARG A 177 5.25 4.61 4.33
C ARG A 177 4.90 3.88 5.62
N ILE A 178 4.28 2.70 5.55
CA ILE A 178 3.94 1.89 6.72
C ILE A 178 5.21 1.41 7.44
N HIS A 179 6.23 0.95 6.72
CA HIS A 179 7.51 0.56 7.32
C HIS A 179 8.20 1.72 8.04
N LEU A 180 8.20 2.92 7.46
CA LEU A 180 8.73 4.12 8.13
C LEU A 180 7.96 4.47 9.41
N LEU A 181 6.64 4.33 9.40
CA LEU A 181 5.80 4.59 10.58
C LEU A 181 6.04 3.53 11.68
N ASN A 182 6.10 2.26 11.30
CA ASN A 182 6.38 1.17 12.23
C ASN A 182 7.81 1.27 12.81
N ALA A 183 8.80 1.67 12.00
CA ALA A 183 10.18 1.83 12.44
C ALA A 183 10.39 3.03 13.38
N THR A 184 9.44 3.98 13.41
CA THR A 184 9.52 5.16 14.30
C THR A 184 8.84 4.97 15.64
N LEU A 185 8.19 3.81 15.90
CA LEU A 185 7.38 3.54 17.10
C LEU A 185 6.34 4.64 17.41
N ALA A 186 6.09 5.55 16.47
CA ALA A 186 5.23 6.70 16.65
C ALA A 186 3.82 6.30 16.19
N ASN A 187 2.91 6.20 17.15
CA ASN A 187 1.53 5.78 16.93
C ASN A 187 0.69 6.78 16.10
N THR A 188 1.27 7.93 15.71
CA THR A 188 0.55 9.03 15.02
C THR A 188 1.41 9.66 13.90
N GLN A 189 0.79 9.98 12.76
CA GLN A 189 1.45 10.57 11.58
C GLN A 189 2.14 11.91 11.87
N GLN A 190 1.57 12.72 12.76
CA GLN A 190 2.14 14.02 13.17
C GLN A 190 3.49 13.86 13.90
N THR A 191 3.58 12.91 14.82
CA THR A 191 4.78 12.61 15.63
C THR A 191 5.87 11.91 14.83
N ALA A 192 5.52 11.03 13.89
CA ALA A 192 6.49 10.41 12.99
C ALA A 192 7.10 11.42 11.99
N ALA A 193 6.31 12.40 11.55
CA ALA A 193 6.79 13.44 10.65
C ALA A 193 7.79 14.40 11.32
N SER A 194 7.67 14.64 12.62
CA SER A 194 8.59 15.50 13.38
C SER A 194 9.81 14.77 13.95
N SER A 195 9.73 13.45 14.22
CA SER A 195 10.83 12.68 14.83
C SER A 195 11.83 12.08 13.82
N LEU A 196 11.47 11.97 12.54
CA LEU A 196 12.37 11.44 11.50
C LEU A 196 13.32 12.50 10.98
N SER A 197 14.64 12.29 11.17
CA SER A 197 15.68 13.08 10.53
C SER A 197 15.49 13.08 9.00
N GLY A 198 15.69 14.23 8.36
CA GLY A 198 15.49 14.39 6.91
C GLY A 198 16.32 13.41 6.06
N THR A 199 17.40 12.87 6.64
CA THR A 199 18.29 11.86 6.05
C THR A 199 17.60 10.51 5.86
N VAL A 200 16.85 10.01 6.85
CA VAL A 200 16.12 8.73 6.74
C VAL A 200 14.99 8.84 5.71
N LYS A 201 14.30 9.98 5.66
CA LYS A 201 13.26 10.26 4.64
C LYS A 201 13.82 10.30 3.22
N ARG A 202 15.06 10.77 3.02
CA ARG A 202 15.73 10.81 1.70
C ARG A 202 16.23 9.42 1.29
N SER A 203 16.84 8.68 2.20
CA SER A 203 17.31 7.30 1.94
C SER A 203 16.15 6.37 1.54
N SER A 204 15.02 6.43 2.27
CA SER A 204 13.83 5.65 1.95
C SER A 204 13.19 6.04 0.60
N ARG A 205 13.24 7.31 0.20
CA ARG A 205 12.79 7.74 -1.15
C ARG A 205 13.69 7.19 -2.25
N ILE A 206 15.01 7.19 -2.05
CA ILE A 206 15.96 6.66 -3.03
C ILE A 206 15.73 5.16 -3.22
N TRP A 207 15.60 4.39 -2.13
CA TRP A 207 15.30 2.97 -2.19
C TRP A 207 13.98 2.68 -2.92
N LEU A 208 12.95 3.46 -2.64
CA LEU A 208 11.65 3.34 -3.32
C LEU A 208 11.76 3.66 -4.82
N ILE A 209 12.48 4.72 -5.19
CA ILE A 209 12.69 5.09 -6.60
C ILE A 209 13.49 3.99 -7.31
N THR A 210 14.56 3.49 -6.70
CA THR A 210 15.36 2.39 -7.25
C THR A 210 14.53 1.12 -7.43
N PHE A 211 13.66 0.81 -6.47
CA PHE A 211 12.81 -0.38 -6.55
C PHE A 211 11.71 -0.24 -7.62
N ILE A 212 11.05 0.91 -7.70
CA ILE A 212 10.10 1.21 -8.80
C ILE A 212 10.81 1.13 -10.15
N PHE A 213 12.01 1.69 -10.27
CA PHE A 213 12.80 1.64 -11.49
C PHE A 213 13.15 0.19 -11.89
N LEU A 214 13.54 -0.65 -10.92
CA LEU A 214 13.77 -2.07 -11.15
C LEU A 214 12.49 -2.77 -11.65
N ILE A 215 11.34 -2.51 -11.03
CA ILE A 215 10.05 -3.07 -11.45
C ILE A 215 9.70 -2.63 -12.88
N VAL A 216 9.89 -1.35 -13.22
CA VAL A 216 9.65 -0.85 -14.59
C VAL A 216 10.51 -1.61 -15.59
N ILE A 217 11.81 -1.78 -15.29
CA ILE A 217 12.73 -2.52 -16.16
C ILE A 217 12.25 -3.96 -16.36
N VAL A 218 11.85 -4.64 -15.28
CA VAL A 218 11.40 -6.04 -15.35
C VAL A 218 10.06 -6.16 -16.08
N ALA A 219 9.07 -5.33 -15.71
CA ALA A 219 7.71 -5.37 -16.26
C ALA A 219 7.66 -5.01 -17.75
N TYR A 220 8.48 -4.04 -18.17
CA TYR A 220 8.53 -3.58 -19.55
C TYR A 220 9.76 -4.09 -20.30
N PHE A 221 10.47 -5.10 -19.78
CA PHE A 221 11.69 -5.60 -20.41
C PHE A 221 11.51 -5.93 -21.90
N GLN A 222 10.41 -6.63 -22.23
CA GLN A 222 10.09 -6.99 -23.61
C GLN A 222 9.73 -5.77 -24.46
N SER A 223 8.96 -4.81 -23.92
CA SER A 223 8.64 -3.57 -24.64
C SER A 223 9.86 -2.68 -24.83
N ILE A 224 10.78 -2.64 -23.86
CA ILE A 224 12.07 -1.94 -23.95
C ILE A 224 12.93 -2.62 -25.01
N GLN A 225 13.00 -3.94 -25.03
CA GLN A 225 13.70 -4.69 -26.08
C GLN A 225 13.14 -4.39 -27.47
N GLN A 226 11.81 -4.36 -27.61
CA GLN A 226 11.15 -3.99 -28.86
C GLN A 226 11.44 -2.53 -29.24
N ALA A 227 11.34 -1.59 -28.31
CA ALA A 227 11.63 -0.17 -28.53
C ALA A 227 13.10 0.07 -28.92
N ILE A 228 14.04 -0.66 -28.30
CA ILE A 228 15.45 -0.62 -28.66
C ILE A 228 15.63 -1.21 -30.08
N SER A 229 14.97 -2.33 -30.39
CA SER A 229 15.07 -2.94 -31.71
C SER A 229 14.47 -2.05 -32.82
N THR A 230 13.37 -1.35 -32.55
CA THR A 230 12.77 -0.41 -33.50
C THR A 230 13.62 0.84 -33.62
N PHE A 231 14.19 1.34 -32.52
CA PHE A 231 15.14 2.45 -32.54
C PHE A 231 16.36 2.14 -33.39
N PHE A 232 16.98 0.96 -33.21
CA PHE A 232 18.10 0.52 -34.04
C PHE A 232 17.69 0.35 -35.50
N ARG A 233 16.52 -0.25 -35.78
CA ARG A 233 16.00 -0.35 -37.16
C ARG A 233 15.78 1.02 -37.77
N SER A 234 15.18 1.97 -37.05
CA SER A 234 14.95 3.33 -37.54
C SER A 234 16.26 4.10 -37.73
N ALA A 235 17.23 3.93 -36.83
CA ALA A 235 18.54 4.55 -36.96
C ALA A 235 19.31 3.97 -38.16
N LEU A 236 19.18 2.66 -38.40
CA LEU A 236 19.81 1.98 -39.52
C LEU A 236 19.15 2.36 -40.85
N VAL A 237 17.81 2.48 -40.89
CA VAL A 237 17.07 3.00 -42.06
C VAL A 237 17.44 4.46 -42.33
N TRP A 238 17.50 5.30 -41.30
CA TRP A 238 17.94 6.70 -41.43
C TRP A 238 19.38 6.80 -41.94
N LEU A 239 20.28 5.95 -41.44
CA LEU A 239 21.67 5.89 -41.88
C LEU A 239 21.81 5.37 -43.32
N LEU A 240 20.97 4.40 -43.73
CA LEU A 240 20.91 3.93 -45.11
C LEU A 240 20.31 4.98 -46.05
N GLN A 241 19.32 5.76 -45.62
CA GLN A 241 18.78 6.89 -46.37
C GLN A 241 19.82 7.99 -46.60
N LEU A 242 20.73 8.20 -45.64
CA LEU A 242 21.89 9.09 -45.80
C LEU A 242 22.93 8.55 -46.81
N SER A 243 22.97 7.24 -47.05
CA SER A 243 23.85 6.61 -48.04
C SER A 243 23.24 6.49 -49.44
N GLN A 244 21.91 6.64 -49.56
CA GLN A 244 21.19 6.71 -50.82
C GLN A 244 21.02 8.19 -51.23
N SER A 245 22.12 8.83 -51.62
CA SER A 245 22.01 10.00 -52.50
C SER A 245 21.55 9.54 -53.88
N ASP A 246 20.40 10.05 -54.31
CA ASP A 246 19.83 9.97 -55.65
C ASP A 246 19.57 8.58 -56.24
N SER A 247 18.43 8.00 -55.85
CA SER A 247 17.49 7.50 -56.84
C SER A 247 16.08 7.78 -56.33
N PRO A 248 15.24 8.54 -57.07
CA PRO A 248 13.89 8.79 -56.64
C PRO A 248 13.13 7.44 -56.55
N PRO A 249 12.28 7.23 -55.54
CA PRO A 249 11.26 6.21 -55.66
C PRO A 249 10.36 6.61 -56.82
N ASP A 250 10.18 5.72 -57.81
CA ASP A 250 9.07 5.84 -58.75
C ASP A 250 7.80 5.99 -57.92
N VAL A 251 7.21 7.18 -57.98
CA VAL A 251 5.88 7.46 -57.47
C VAL A 251 4.94 6.54 -58.26
N PRO A 252 4.16 5.64 -57.63
CA PRO A 252 3.07 5.02 -58.35
C PRO A 252 2.07 6.13 -58.66
N GLU A 253 2.00 6.55 -59.93
CA GLU A 253 0.89 7.38 -60.39
C GLU A 253 -0.43 6.69 -60.00
N PRO A 254 -1.42 7.42 -59.47
CA PRO A 254 -2.75 6.86 -59.29
C PRO A 254 -3.39 6.72 -60.67
N SER A 255 -3.14 5.60 -61.36
CA SER A 255 -3.90 5.26 -62.56
C SER A 255 -5.32 4.85 -62.16
N PRO A 256 -6.36 5.43 -62.79
CA PRO A 256 -7.73 5.04 -62.55
C PRO A 256 -7.98 3.62 -63.08
N SER A 257 -8.86 2.95 -62.35
CA SER A 257 -9.37 1.59 -62.52
C SER A 257 -9.59 1.10 -63.97
N ILE A 258 -9.37 -0.22 -64.11
CA ILE A 258 -9.92 -1.21 -65.07
C ILE A 258 -9.10 -1.48 -66.35
N GLN A 259 -8.29 -2.56 -66.32
CA GLN A 259 -8.43 -3.77 -67.16
C GLN A 259 -7.42 -4.87 -66.72
N PRO A 260 -7.73 -6.16 -66.90
CA PRO A 260 -6.92 -7.27 -66.40
C PRO A 260 -5.57 -7.37 -67.15
N PRO A 261 -4.43 -7.61 -66.47
CA PRO A 261 -3.14 -7.65 -67.13
C PRO A 261 -2.95 -8.94 -67.93
N GLN A 262 -2.65 -8.80 -69.22
CA GLN A 262 -1.96 -9.82 -69.98
C GLN A 262 -0.50 -9.88 -69.49
N LEU A 263 -0.05 -11.08 -69.13
CA LEU A 263 1.34 -11.36 -68.74
C LEU A 263 2.30 -11.02 -69.89
N PRO A 264 3.34 -10.19 -69.67
CA PRO A 264 4.49 -10.12 -70.57
C PRO A 264 5.35 -11.39 -70.40
N PRO A 265 6.11 -11.83 -71.43
CA PRO A 265 7.04 -12.93 -71.30
C PRO A 265 8.14 -12.59 -70.27
N PRO A 266 8.66 -13.59 -69.53
CA PRO A 266 9.68 -13.33 -68.53
C PRO A 266 10.94 -12.81 -69.21
N ALA A 267 11.36 -11.60 -68.83
CA ALA A 267 12.70 -11.12 -69.11
C ALA A 267 13.69 -12.14 -68.51
N ALA A 268 14.68 -12.53 -69.31
CA ALA A 268 15.76 -13.39 -68.85
C ALA A 268 16.36 -12.79 -67.58
N ALA A 269 16.35 -13.59 -66.51
CA ALA A 269 17.08 -13.25 -65.30
C ALA A 269 18.56 -13.16 -65.68
N ASP A 270 19.14 -11.96 -65.61
CA ASP A 270 20.59 -11.81 -65.58
C ASP A 270 21.08 -12.67 -64.41
N GLU A 271 21.87 -13.70 -64.73
CA GLU A 271 22.47 -14.56 -63.73
C GLU A 271 23.29 -13.67 -62.79
N PRO A 272 23.04 -13.72 -61.47
CA PRO A 272 23.81 -12.91 -60.53
C PRO A 272 25.27 -13.34 -60.63
N SER A 273 26.08 -12.49 -61.25
CA SER A 273 27.52 -12.68 -61.39
C SER A 273 28.10 -13.01 -60.01
N TRP A 274 28.95 -14.04 -59.91
CA TRP A 274 29.46 -14.57 -58.62
C TRP A 274 30.02 -13.48 -57.68
N LEU A 275 30.54 -12.40 -58.26
CA LEU A 275 30.97 -11.18 -57.56
C LEU A 275 29.82 -10.45 -56.82
N SER A 276 28.62 -10.37 -57.39
CA SER A 276 27.44 -9.76 -56.77
C SER A 276 26.94 -10.55 -55.56
N ILE A 277 26.97 -11.88 -55.63
CA ILE A 277 26.65 -12.78 -54.50
C ILE A 277 27.71 -12.62 -53.40
N PHE A 278 28.99 -12.59 -53.76
CA PHE A 278 30.08 -12.39 -52.81
C PHE A 278 30.00 -11.03 -52.11
N LEU A 279 29.76 -9.95 -52.85
CA LEU A 279 29.60 -8.60 -52.30
C LEU A 279 28.37 -8.51 -51.39
N HIS A 280 27.26 -9.17 -51.75
CA HIS A 280 26.07 -9.23 -50.91
C HIS A 280 26.33 -9.90 -49.56
N TYR A 281 26.99 -11.06 -49.55
CA TYR A 281 27.35 -11.75 -48.30
C TYR A 281 28.42 -10.99 -47.51
N ALA A 282 29.41 -10.37 -48.17
CA ALA A 282 30.40 -9.53 -47.52
C ALA A 282 29.76 -8.33 -46.81
N GLN A 283 28.79 -7.67 -47.44
CA GLN A 283 28.04 -6.57 -46.85
C GLN A 283 27.24 -7.03 -45.62
N ILE A 284 26.61 -8.20 -45.67
CA ILE A 284 25.88 -8.76 -44.53
C ILE A 284 26.84 -9.05 -43.35
N ILE A 285 27.99 -9.67 -43.63
CA ILE A 285 28.99 -9.98 -42.59
C ILE A 285 29.54 -8.69 -41.98
N ILE A 286 29.90 -7.68 -42.78
CA ILE A 286 30.37 -6.38 -42.30
C ILE A 286 29.28 -5.70 -41.46
N GLY A 287 28.02 -5.76 -41.88
CA GLY A 287 26.89 -5.24 -41.12
C GLY A 287 26.75 -5.89 -39.73
N TYR A 288 26.83 -7.21 -39.65
CA TYR A 288 26.80 -7.91 -38.37
C TYR A 288 28.01 -7.58 -37.48
N VAL A 289 29.21 -7.51 -38.06
CA VAL A 289 30.44 -7.13 -37.33
C VAL A 289 30.30 -5.70 -36.77
N LEU A 290 29.75 -4.77 -37.54
CA LEU A 290 29.54 -3.39 -37.09
C LEU A 290 28.51 -3.29 -35.97
N VAL A 291 27.42 -4.06 -36.04
CA VAL A 291 26.41 -4.13 -34.97
C VAL A 291 27.01 -4.75 -33.70
N ILE A 292 27.78 -5.83 -33.82
CA ILE A 292 28.47 -6.45 -32.67
C ILE A 292 29.46 -5.47 -32.05
N ALA A 293 30.26 -4.76 -32.86
CA ALA A 293 31.19 -3.75 -32.40
C ALA A 293 30.45 -2.59 -31.69
N LEU A 294 29.31 -2.15 -32.19
CA LEU A 294 28.48 -1.11 -31.58
C LEU A 294 27.90 -1.57 -30.24
N VAL A 295 27.40 -2.80 -30.15
CA VAL A 295 26.90 -3.38 -28.89
C VAL A 295 28.02 -3.48 -27.86
N LEU A 296 29.19 -3.97 -28.26
CA LEU A 296 30.38 -4.02 -27.39
C LEU A 296 30.84 -2.62 -26.97
N PHE A 297 30.75 -1.62 -27.86
CA PHE A 297 31.10 -0.24 -27.55
C PHE A 297 30.11 0.41 -26.57
N VAL A 298 28.80 0.19 -26.73
CA VAL A 298 27.78 0.65 -25.78
C VAL A 298 27.96 -0.03 -24.43
N LEU A 299 28.24 -1.34 -24.41
CA LEU A 299 28.51 -2.08 -23.17
C LEU A 299 29.77 -1.55 -22.48
N TYR A 300 30.83 -1.28 -23.26
CA TYR A 300 32.06 -0.65 -22.79
C TYR A 300 31.78 0.74 -22.21
N LEU A 301 30.99 1.60 -22.86
CA LEU A 301 30.63 2.91 -22.33
C LEU A 301 29.81 2.81 -21.03
N LEU A 302 28.88 1.85 -20.94
CA LEU A 302 28.09 1.61 -19.73
C LEU A 302 28.99 1.18 -18.56
N LEU A 303 29.92 0.25 -18.80
CA LEU A 303 30.85 -0.21 -17.78
C LEU A 303 31.90 0.85 -17.42
N SER A 304 32.49 1.55 -18.40
CA SER A 304 33.61 2.46 -18.16
C SER A 304 33.17 3.86 -17.72
N LYS A 305 31.98 4.34 -18.09
CA LYS A 305 31.50 5.70 -17.71
C LYS A 305 30.39 5.69 -16.67
N VAL A 306 29.42 4.77 -16.76
CA VAL A 306 28.26 4.77 -15.85
C VAL A 306 28.60 4.08 -14.54
N ALA A 307 29.33 2.98 -14.55
CA ALA A 307 29.70 2.26 -13.33
C ALA A 307 30.56 3.10 -12.34
N PRO A 308 31.62 3.82 -12.76
CA PRO A 308 32.38 4.66 -11.82
C PRO A 308 31.60 5.90 -11.38
N ALA A 309 30.73 6.46 -12.21
CA ALA A 309 29.86 7.57 -11.81
C ALA A 309 28.82 7.13 -10.77
N LEU A 310 28.24 5.94 -10.95
CA LEU A 310 27.29 5.34 -10.01
C LEU A 310 27.98 4.95 -8.70
N MET A 311 29.19 4.37 -8.76
CA MET A 311 30.00 4.10 -7.57
C MET A 311 30.45 5.39 -6.87
N ALA A 312 30.82 6.44 -7.60
CA ALA A 312 31.19 7.73 -7.04
C ALA A 312 29.99 8.39 -6.35
N LEU A 313 28.80 8.29 -6.93
CA LEU A 313 27.55 8.78 -6.33
C LEU A 313 27.18 7.97 -5.07
N LEU A 314 27.34 6.65 -5.11
CA LEU A 314 27.16 5.78 -3.95
C LEU A 314 28.16 6.13 -2.83
N ARG A 315 29.45 6.26 -3.14
CA ARG A 315 30.49 6.65 -2.17
C ARG A 315 30.24 8.05 -1.61
N ARG A 316 29.82 9.01 -2.43
CA ARG A 316 29.52 10.38 -2.00
C ARG A 316 28.28 10.45 -1.11
N LEU A 317 27.30 9.57 -1.32
CA LEU A 317 26.14 9.40 -0.45
C LEU A 317 26.52 8.71 0.87
N MET A 318 27.35 7.67 0.81
CA MET A 318 27.80 6.93 1.99
C MET A 318 28.68 7.79 2.90
N ASN A 319 29.61 8.56 2.32
CA ASN A 319 30.49 9.45 3.07
C ASN A 319 29.75 10.66 3.66
N ARG A 320 28.72 11.20 2.98
CA ARG A 320 27.84 12.24 3.55
C ARG A 320 26.97 11.74 4.70
N SER A 321 26.69 10.43 4.75
CA SER A 321 25.92 9.84 5.87
C SER A 321 26.76 9.68 7.14
N MET A 322 28.08 9.54 7.01
CA MET A 322 29.00 9.42 8.14
C MET A 322 29.60 10.77 8.58
N SER A 323 29.75 11.76 7.69
CA SER A 323 30.34 13.06 8.05
C SER A 323 29.40 13.98 8.84
N SER A 324 28.13 13.60 9.04
CA SER A 324 27.17 14.38 9.86
C SER A 324 27.28 14.06 11.35
N TYR A 325 28.10 13.10 11.76
CA TYR A 325 28.25 12.68 13.16
C TYR A 325 29.47 13.30 13.85
N GLN A 326 30.32 14.02 13.13
CA GLN A 326 31.60 14.52 13.65
C GLN A 326 31.71 16.04 13.60
N SER A 327 30.66 16.71 14.05
CA SER A 327 30.67 18.15 14.35
C SER A 327 29.65 18.41 15.44
N GLY A 328 30.06 18.16 16.68
CA GLY A 328 29.27 18.38 17.87
C GLY A 328 30.05 17.84 19.07
N ASP A 329 30.92 18.68 19.64
CA ASP A 329 31.37 18.52 21.01
C ASP A 329 30.13 18.52 21.91
N SER A 330 29.76 17.34 22.38
CA SER A 330 28.94 17.15 23.57
C SER A 330 29.23 15.76 24.12
N GLU A 331 29.82 15.74 25.31
CA GLU A 331 30.02 14.57 26.15
C GLU A 331 28.75 13.74 26.30
N GLY A 332 28.92 12.42 26.36
CA GLY A 332 27.95 11.50 26.98
C GLY A 332 27.04 10.77 26.01
N PHE A 333 27.25 9.45 25.95
CA PHE A 333 26.45 8.38 25.32
C PHE A 333 26.95 7.85 23.96
N THR A 334 27.92 6.95 24.06
CA THR A 334 28.16 5.88 23.10
C THR A 334 27.02 4.86 23.19
N ASP A 335 26.02 5.04 22.33
CA ASP A 335 25.01 4.01 22.07
C ASP A 335 25.68 2.90 21.24
N GLU A 336 26.05 1.80 21.91
CA GLU A 336 26.53 0.60 21.25
C GLU A 336 25.42 0.02 20.38
N LYS A 337 25.50 0.28 19.07
CA LYS A 337 24.68 -0.41 18.08
C LYS A 337 25.14 -1.87 18.03
N GLU A 338 24.49 -2.72 18.81
CA GLU A 338 24.46 -4.14 18.51
C GLU A 338 23.91 -4.31 17.09
N ALA A 339 24.74 -4.89 16.23
CA ALA A 339 24.35 -5.30 14.91
C ALA A 339 23.29 -6.41 15.03
N LEU A 340 22.00 -6.03 15.00
CA LEU A 340 20.89 -6.97 14.80
C LEU A 340 20.89 -7.48 13.35
N LEU A 341 21.96 -8.18 12.97
CA LEU A 341 22.05 -9.05 11.80
C LEU A 341 21.82 -10.50 12.23
N ALA A 342 20.71 -10.77 12.91
CA ALA A 342 20.17 -12.12 13.04
C ALA A 342 19.10 -12.36 11.95
N TRP A 343 19.46 -12.22 10.67
CA TRP A 343 18.57 -12.52 9.54
C TRP A 343 18.03 -13.96 9.58
N LYS A 344 18.75 -14.85 10.28
CA LYS A 344 18.38 -16.25 10.49
C LYS A 344 17.23 -16.46 11.49
N GLU A 345 16.89 -15.47 12.32
CA GLU A 345 15.89 -15.62 13.39
C GLU A 345 14.55 -14.91 13.12
N LEU A 346 14.52 -14.02 12.12
CA LEU A 346 13.32 -13.31 11.66
C LEU A 346 12.10 -14.21 11.38
N PRO A 347 12.23 -15.37 10.70
CA PRO A 347 11.08 -16.24 10.44
C PRO A 347 10.49 -16.82 11.72
N ARG A 348 11.35 -17.15 12.70
CA ARG A 348 10.95 -17.72 14.00
C ARG A 348 10.23 -16.69 14.85
N LEU A 349 10.73 -15.47 14.92
CA LEU A 349 10.12 -14.37 15.67
C LEU A 349 8.76 -13.97 15.06
N TRP A 350 8.66 -13.95 13.73
CA TRP A 350 7.40 -13.68 13.03
C TRP A 350 6.36 -14.79 13.26
N TRP A 351 6.78 -16.06 13.19
CA TRP A 351 5.92 -17.20 13.54
C TRP A 351 5.49 -17.17 15.01
N GLN A 352 6.39 -16.86 15.94
CA GLN A 352 6.07 -16.77 17.36
C GLN A 352 5.08 -15.62 17.66
N GLN A 353 5.24 -14.44 17.04
CA GLN A 353 4.28 -13.34 17.21
C GLN A 353 2.91 -13.65 16.58
N ALA A 354 2.88 -14.30 15.42
CA ALA A 354 1.63 -14.74 14.79
C ALA A 354 0.92 -15.82 15.64
N MET A 355 1.68 -16.76 16.22
CA MET A 355 1.16 -17.79 17.13
C MET A 355 0.67 -17.18 18.44
N GLN A 356 1.39 -16.21 19.01
CA GLN A 356 1.00 -15.52 20.24
C GLN A 356 -0.27 -14.66 20.06
N ARG A 357 -0.47 -14.06 18.88
CA ARG A 357 -1.72 -13.35 18.55
C ARG A 357 -2.91 -14.32 18.45
N ARG A 358 -2.72 -15.52 17.88
CA ARG A 358 -3.76 -16.58 17.89
C ARG A 358 -4.00 -17.20 19.26
N VAL A 359 -3.01 -17.22 20.15
CA VAL A 359 -3.15 -17.75 21.52
C VAL A 359 -3.82 -16.76 22.46
N LYS A 360 -3.76 -15.45 22.18
CA LYS A 360 -4.48 -14.42 22.95
C LYS A 360 -6.00 -14.45 22.81
N GLU A 361 -6.53 -15.19 21.83
CA GLU A 361 -7.98 -15.44 21.65
C GLU A 361 -8.42 -16.81 22.19
N LYS A 362 -7.60 -17.51 22.98
CA LYS A 362 -8.10 -18.66 23.74
C LYS A 362 -8.96 -18.14 24.89
N ALA A 363 -10.23 -18.56 24.89
CA ALA A 363 -11.20 -18.33 25.94
C ALA A 363 -10.58 -18.44 27.35
N PRO A 364 -11.01 -17.61 28.32
CA PRO A 364 -10.44 -17.63 29.66
C PRO A 364 -10.53 -19.05 30.24
N ALA A 365 -9.38 -19.60 30.64
CA ALA A 365 -9.32 -20.89 31.30
C ALA A 365 -10.28 -20.87 32.52
N LYS A 366 -11.16 -21.88 32.61
CA LYS A 366 -12.09 -22.01 33.74
C LYS A 366 -11.30 -22.20 35.03
N TRP A 367 -11.74 -21.59 36.13
CA TRP A 367 -11.06 -21.65 37.45
C TRP A 367 -10.68 -23.08 37.87
N SER A 368 -11.57 -24.05 37.60
CA SER A 368 -11.39 -25.47 37.91
C SER A 368 -10.31 -26.19 37.11
N GLN A 369 -9.81 -25.58 36.03
CA GLN A 369 -8.80 -26.16 35.14
C GLN A 369 -7.38 -25.61 35.41
N LEU A 370 -7.21 -24.78 36.45
CA LEU A 370 -5.93 -24.18 36.78
C LEU A 370 -5.04 -25.17 37.57
N PRO A 371 -3.85 -25.52 37.07
CA PRO A 371 -3.05 -26.62 37.61
C PRO A 371 -2.32 -26.29 38.92
N SER A 372 -2.14 -25.01 39.27
CA SER A 372 -1.41 -24.61 40.48
C SER A 372 -2.02 -23.38 41.16
N ASN A 373 -1.78 -23.24 42.47
CA ASN A 373 -2.21 -22.07 43.25
C ASN A 373 -1.59 -20.77 42.72
N ARG A 374 -0.37 -20.84 42.22
CA ARG A 374 0.29 -19.76 41.46
C ARG A 374 -0.50 -19.32 40.24
N ALA A 375 -1.07 -20.26 39.47
CA ALA A 375 -1.92 -19.94 38.33
C ALA A 375 -3.26 -19.33 38.75
N LYS A 376 -3.85 -19.81 39.86
CA LYS A 376 -5.08 -19.27 40.47
C LYS A 376 -4.94 -17.82 40.91
N ILE A 377 -3.84 -17.45 41.57
CA ILE A 377 -3.61 -16.06 42.01
C ILE A 377 -3.36 -15.12 40.83
N ARG A 378 -2.60 -15.55 39.82
CA ARG A 378 -2.45 -14.79 38.56
C ARG A 378 -3.77 -14.60 37.82
N PHE A 379 -4.70 -15.54 37.97
CA PHE A 379 -6.05 -15.42 37.42
C PHE A 379 -6.87 -14.40 38.21
N LEU A 380 -6.86 -14.47 39.55
CA LEU A 380 -7.53 -13.50 40.43
C LEU A 380 -7.08 -12.07 40.17
N TYR A 381 -5.76 -11.84 40.08
CA TYR A 381 -5.23 -10.50 39.79
C TYR A 381 -5.77 -9.95 38.46
N ARG A 382 -5.79 -10.78 37.39
CA ARG A 382 -6.36 -10.39 36.09
C ARG A 382 -7.86 -10.08 36.17
N LEU A 383 -8.60 -10.83 36.98
CA LEU A 383 -10.03 -10.63 37.18
C LEU A 383 -10.31 -9.28 37.86
N VAL A 384 -9.56 -8.96 38.93
CA VAL A 384 -9.66 -7.68 39.65
C VAL A 384 -9.26 -6.51 38.75
N MET A 385 -8.19 -6.62 37.97
CA MET A 385 -7.81 -5.58 36.99
C MET A 385 -8.87 -5.41 35.89
N GLY A 386 -9.51 -6.49 35.45
CA GLY A 386 -10.62 -6.43 34.49
C GLY A 386 -11.84 -5.69 35.06
N GLN A 387 -12.16 -5.91 36.33
CA GLN A 387 -13.24 -5.18 37.02
C GLN A 387 -12.89 -3.69 37.20
N ALA A 388 -11.66 -3.38 37.58
CA ALA A 388 -11.19 -1.99 37.63
C ALA A 388 -11.34 -1.32 36.26
N ALA A 389 -10.97 -2.02 35.17
CA ALA A 389 -11.11 -1.50 33.82
C ALA A 389 -12.57 -1.24 33.41
N LEU A 390 -13.51 -2.12 33.80
CA LEU A 390 -14.95 -1.89 33.60
C LEU A 390 -15.46 -0.68 34.39
N ASN A 391 -14.87 -0.39 35.55
CA ASN A 391 -15.20 0.77 36.38
C ASN A 391 -14.51 2.06 35.91
N GLY A 392 -13.72 2.02 34.82
CA GLY A 392 -13.10 3.20 34.21
C GLY A 392 -11.60 3.37 34.51
N TYR A 393 -10.95 2.40 35.15
CA TYR A 393 -9.50 2.42 35.34
C TYR A 393 -8.75 2.08 34.04
N THR A 394 -7.80 2.93 33.65
CA THR A 394 -6.90 2.66 32.51
C THR A 394 -5.61 2.00 32.99
N TYR A 395 -5.42 0.73 32.67
CA TYR A 395 -4.23 -0.02 33.05
C TYR A 395 -2.96 0.56 32.41
N ASN A 396 -1.98 0.93 33.23
CA ASN A 396 -0.68 1.43 32.78
C ASN A 396 0.39 0.34 32.91
N ASN A 397 0.92 -0.12 31.77
CA ASN A 397 1.95 -1.17 31.72
C ASN A 397 3.29 -0.76 32.36
N ALA A 398 3.53 0.53 32.58
CA ALA A 398 4.76 1.03 33.19
C ALA A 398 4.77 0.92 34.72
N LEU A 399 3.60 0.68 35.34
CA LEU A 399 3.47 0.59 36.79
C LEU A 399 3.73 -0.83 37.30
N THR A 400 4.43 -0.92 38.43
CA THR A 400 4.56 -2.14 39.21
C THR A 400 3.21 -2.50 39.86
N PRO A 401 2.99 -3.76 40.29
CA PRO A 401 1.75 -4.12 40.98
C PRO A 401 1.50 -3.29 42.25
N ASN A 402 2.56 -2.94 43.00
CA ASN A 402 2.46 -2.07 44.18
C ASN A 402 2.03 -0.64 43.81
N GLU A 403 2.58 -0.08 42.73
CA GLU A 403 2.17 1.24 42.24
C GLU A 403 0.74 1.21 41.67
N THR A 404 0.36 0.11 41.02
CA THR A 404 -1.00 -0.13 40.52
C THR A 404 -2.00 -0.18 41.67
N GLU A 405 -1.67 -0.84 42.78
CA GLU A 405 -2.48 -0.83 43.99
C GLU A 405 -2.66 0.59 44.54
N GLN A 406 -1.60 1.38 44.65
CA GLN A 406 -1.68 2.76 45.15
C GLN A 406 -2.60 3.62 44.28
N ASP A 407 -2.53 3.46 42.95
CA ASP A 407 -3.42 4.16 42.03
C ASP A 407 -4.87 3.70 42.14
N LEU A 408 -5.12 2.40 42.34
CA LEU A 408 -6.47 1.88 42.54
C LEU A 408 -7.10 2.38 43.84
N ARG A 409 -6.32 2.50 44.93
CA ARG A 409 -6.78 3.07 46.20
C ARG A 409 -7.18 4.55 46.06
N ARG A 410 -6.50 5.32 45.22
CA ARG A 410 -6.82 6.74 44.98
C ARG A 410 -8.16 6.94 44.26
N ILE A 411 -8.57 5.94 43.48
CA ILE A 411 -9.74 6.03 42.61
C ILE A 411 -11.00 5.45 43.31
N ASP A 412 -10.83 4.76 44.45
CA ASP A 412 -11.89 4.22 45.34
C ASP A 412 -12.97 3.41 44.59
N GLN A 413 -12.54 2.62 43.59
CA GLN A 413 -13.45 1.83 42.74
C GLN A 413 -13.62 0.38 43.19
N LEU A 414 -12.74 -0.10 44.07
CA LEU A 414 -12.71 -1.46 44.57
C LEU A 414 -12.37 -1.42 46.07
N PRO A 415 -12.86 -2.37 46.88
CA PRO A 415 -12.53 -2.41 48.30
C PRO A 415 -11.02 -2.54 48.52
N ASP A 416 -10.43 -1.62 49.28
CA ASP A 416 -8.99 -1.56 49.56
C ASP A 416 -8.43 -2.89 50.07
N GLN A 417 -9.20 -3.58 50.91
CA GLN A 417 -8.82 -4.87 51.47
C GLN A 417 -8.67 -5.97 50.41
N THR A 418 -9.55 -5.97 49.40
CA THR A 418 -9.49 -6.90 48.26
C THR A 418 -8.29 -6.61 47.36
N VAL A 419 -8.06 -5.33 47.04
CA VAL A 419 -6.96 -4.91 46.17
C VAL A 419 -5.62 -5.25 46.82
N HIS A 420 -5.48 -4.98 48.12
CA HIS A 420 -4.26 -5.27 48.87
C HIS A 420 -3.98 -6.78 48.97
N ALA A 421 -4.98 -7.59 49.37
CA ALA A 421 -4.81 -9.04 49.53
C ALA A 421 -4.42 -9.72 48.21
N VAL A 422 -5.05 -9.34 47.09
CA VAL A 422 -4.76 -9.93 45.77
C VAL A 422 -3.43 -9.45 45.21
N THR A 423 -3.07 -8.17 45.41
CA THR A 423 -1.79 -7.61 44.93
C THR A 423 -0.59 -8.18 45.70
N SER A 424 -0.70 -8.27 47.03
CA SER A 424 0.34 -8.86 47.89
C SER A 424 0.58 -10.32 47.52
N ALA A 425 -0.47 -11.11 47.42
CA ALA A 425 -0.35 -12.52 47.04
C ALA A 425 0.16 -12.69 45.59
N TYR A 426 -0.18 -11.77 44.68
CA TYR A 426 0.35 -11.78 43.31
C TYR A 426 1.85 -11.49 43.28
N ASN A 427 2.32 -10.51 44.06
CA ASN A 427 3.74 -10.17 44.16
C ASN A 427 4.55 -11.33 44.74
N GLU A 428 4.03 -11.97 45.80
CA GLU A 428 4.67 -13.13 46.40
C GLU A 428 4.79 -14.29 45.41
N VAL A 429 3.73 -14.57 44.63
CA VAL A 429 3.79 -15.60 43.57
C VAL A 429 4.69 -15.23 42.40
N ARG A 430 4.79 -13.94 42.06
CA ARG A 430 5.50 -13.47 40.86
C ARG A 430 6.99 -13.29 41.12
N TYR A 431 7.33 -12.74 42.27
CA TYR A 431 8.69 -12.35 42.65
C TYR A 431 9.25 -13.19 43.80
N GLY A 432 8.40 -13.79 44.62
CA GLY A 432 8.79 -14.86 45.54
C GLY A 432 8.84 -16.21 44.81
N ASN A 433 9.82 -17.02 45.17
CA ASN A 433 9.93 -18.40 44.71
C ASN A 433 9.08 -19.38 45.55
N THR A 434 8.07 -18.87 46.26
CA THR A 434 7.20 -19.61 47.16
C THR A 434 5.87 -19.95 46.48
N GLU A 435 5.42 -21.20 46.63
CA GLU A 435 4.04 -21.58 46.30
C GLU A 435 3.17 -21.36 47.54
N LEU A 436 2.07 -20.60 47.39
CA LEU A 436 1.14 -20.39 48.50
C LEU A 436 0.37 -21.67 48.83
N SER A 437 0.20 -21.88 50.12
CA SER A 437 -0.63 -22.95 50.67
C SER A 437 -2.09 -22.76 50.30
N ASP A 438 -2.86 -23.87 50.33
CA ASP A 438 -4.31 -23.81 50.06
C ASP A 438 -5.05 -22.92 51.08
N GLN A 439 -4.54 -22.83 52.31
CA GLN A 439 -5.10 -21.99 53.37
C GLN A 439 -4.96 -20.50 53.07
N GLU A 440 -3.78 -20.06 52.58
CA GLU A 440 -3.54 -18.66 52.21
C GLU A 440 -4.34 -18.27 50.97
N LEU A 441 -4.50 -19.18 50.01
CA LEU A 441 -5.38 -18.96 48.87
C LEU A 441 -6.84 -18.77 49.31
N GLU A 442 -7.32 -19.57 50.26
CA GLU A 442 -8.68 -19.45 50.79
C GLU A 442 -8.90 -18.13 51.54
N GLN A 443 -7.90 -17.64 52.27
CA GLN A 443 -7.93 -16.32 52.90
C GLN A 443 -8.07 -15.20 51.85
N VAL A 444 -7.30 -15.26 50.75
CA VAL A 444 -7.44 -14.29 49.64
C VAL A 444 -8.84 -14.36 49.01
N LEU A 445 -9.41 -15.56 48.82
CA LEU A 445 -10.77 -15.74 48.29
C LEU A 445 -11.86 -15.16 49.20
N GLN A 446 -11.66 -15.20 50.53
CA GLN A 446 -12.58 -14.61 51.50
C GLN A 446 -12.64 -13.09 51.40
N THR A 447 -11.53 -12.43 51.03
CA THR A 447 -11.44 -10.97 50.83
C THR A 447 -12.06 -10.48 49.52
N LEU A 448 -12.44 -11.36 48.59
CA LEU A 448 -13.05 -10.97 47.32
C LEU A 448 -14.50 -10.51 47.49
N ASP A 449 -14.89 -9.48 46.74
CA ASP A 449 -16.28 -9.05 46.65
C ASP A 449 -17.17 -10.14 46.03
N SER A 450 -18.45 -10.14 46.42
CA SER A 450 -19.52 -11.02 45.98
C SER A 450 -19.62 -11.17 44.45
N ARG A 451 -19.43 -10.06 43.71
CA ARG A 451 -19.44 -10.05 42.23
C ARG A 451 -18.28 -10.87 41.65
N THR A 452 -17.08 -10.71 42.19
CA THR A 452 -15.86 -11.40 41.76
C THR A 452 -15.93 -12.88 42.12
N ARG A 453 -16.47 -13.21 43.30
CA ARG A 453 -16.69 -14.59 43.75
C ARG A 453 -17.67 -15.35 42.84
N ASN A 454 -18.69 -14.68 42.31
CA ASN A 454 -19.66 -15.28 41.39
C ASN A 454 -19.09 -15.59 39.99
N GLN A 455 -18.03 -14.90 39.56
CA GLN A 455 -17.34 -15.18 38.28
C GLN A 455 -16.38 -16.37 38.36
N ILE A 456 -16.10 -16.86 39.57
CA ILE A 456 -15.18 -17.97 39.85
C ILE A 456 -15.94 -19.31 39.95
N LYS A 457 -17.22 -19.28 40.36
CA LYS A 457 -18.14 -20.41 40.33
C LYS A 457 -18.57 -20.72 38.91
#